data_AF-A0A2V1BXD2-F1
#
_entry.id   AF-A0A2V1BXD2-F1
#
_cell.length_a   1.000
_cell.length_b   1.000
_cell.length_c   1.000
_cell.angle_alpha   90.00
_cell.angle_beta   90.00
_cell.angle_gamma   90.00
#
_symmetry.space_group_name_H-M   'P 1'
#
loop_
_entity.id
_entity.type
_entity.pdbx_description
1 polymer ?
#
loop_
_entity_poly.entity_id
_entity_poly.type
_entity_poly.pdbx_seq_one_letter_code
_entity_poly.pdbx_strand_id
1 'polypeptide(L)'
;MGLAKTFGVLSYTTLTSTGATVVTGSCGTCPGTAITGFPPGLCTVSTSAGGTAACNAEFACLTAYNTALSNPSTSALPSPNLGGITLPPGVYTFPTSAVTLSGTLTLNGTANPNGQFIFKITSTFASAANSKVVRINGAQACNVYFVVRSSATIGQASAMQGNVLAYASISASNAASNRGTWCALNGAVTLINNKLTAQTTCST
;
A
#
# COMPACT_ATOMS: atom_id res chain seq x y z
N MET A 1 9.94 -6.29 -1.40
CA MET A 1 8.66 -6.94 -1.02
C MET A 1 8.79 -8.41 -0.61
N GLY A 2 9.83 -9.18 -1.00
CA GLY A 2 10.00 -10.56 -0.51
C GLY A 2 8.73 -11.41 -0.60
N LEU A 3 8.36 -12.11 0.48
CA LEU A 3 7.08 -12.83 0.56
C LEU A 3 5.85 -11.91 0.73
N ALA A 4 6.00 -10.67 1.20
CA ALA A 4 4.88 -9.74 1.34
C ALA A 4 4.12 -9.52 0.03
N LYS A 5 4.78 -9.66 -1.13
CA LYS A 5 4.16 -9.50 -2.46
C LYS A 5 3.05 -10.52 -2.76
N THR A 6 2.98 -11.64 -2.03
CA THR A 6 1.91 -12.65 -2.16
C THR A 6 0.70 -12.32 -1.28
N PHE A 7 0.84 -11.35 -0.37
CA PHE A 7 -0.22 -10.89 0.50
C PHE A 7 -0.84 -9.62 -0.10
N GLY A 8 -2.17 -9.56 -0.13
CA GLY A 8 -2.85 -8.30 -0.45
C GLY A 8 -2.89 -7.36 0.76
N VAL A 9 -2.90 -7.94 1.96
CA VAL A 9 -2.93 -7.21 3.23
C VAL A 9 -2.17 -7.95 4.33
N LEU A 10 -1.39 -7.19 5.10
CA LEU A 10 -0.64 -7.60 6.28
C LEU A 10 -0.83 -6.56 7.39
N SER A 11 -1.01 -7.04 8.62
CA SER A 11 -1.15 -6.18 9.80
C SER A 11 -0.34 -6.70 10.98
N TYR A 12 0.30 -5.82 11.73
CA TYR A 12 1.05 -6.20 12.92
C TYR A 12 0.14 -6.72 14.05
N THR A 13 -0.97 -6.03 14.36
CA THR A 13 -1.82 -6.38 15.52
C THR A 13 -3.09 -7.14 15.15
N THR A 14 -3.93 -6.56 14.31
CA THR A 14 -5.25 -7.11 13.94
C THR A 14 -5.59 -6.74 12.51
N LEU A 15 -6.16 -7.69 11.77
CA LEU A 15 -6.81 -7.45 10.49
C LEU A 15 -8.33 -7.56 10.67
N THR A 16 -9.05 -6.49 10.38
CA THR A 16 -10.51 -6.44 10.50
C THR A 16 -11.13 -6.09 9.15
N SER A 17 -12.18 -6.82 8.77
CA SER A 17 -13.02 -6.48 7.61
C SER A 17 -14.49 -6.36 8.00
N THR A 18 -15.16 -5.36 7.43
CA THR A 18 -16.63 -5.25 7.46
C THR A 18 -17.18 -5.41 6.05
N GLY A 19 -18.11 -6.35 5.86
CA GLY A 19 -18.72 -6.63 4.56
C GLY A 19 -17.84 -7.45 3.63
N ALA A 20 -18.21 -7.47 2.34
CA ALA A 20 -17.70 -8.40 1.33
C ALA A 20 -16.35 -7.95 0.73
N THR A 21 -15.33 -7.81 1.59
CA THR A 21 -13.96 -7.59 1.13
C THR A 21 -13.44 -8.80 0.36
N VAL A 22 -12.79 -8.58 -0.79
CA VAL A 22 -12.10 -9.63 -1.55
C VAL A 22 -10.63 -9.29 -1.67
N VAL A 23 -9.79 -10.19 -1.15
CA VAL A 23 -8.33 -10.14 -1.28
C VAL A 23 -7.89 -11.25 -2.22
N THR A 24 -7.55 -10.90 -3.46
CA THR A 24 -6.87 -11.80 -4.39
C THR A 24 -5.41 -11.93 -3.98
N GLY A 25 -5.14 -12.93 -3.14
CA GLY A 25 -3.86 -13.15 -2.46
C GLY A 25 -4.07 -13.72 -1.05
N SER A 26 -2.99 -13.74 -0.27
CA SER A 26 -3.06 -14.09 1.15
C SER A 26 -3.41 -12.86 2.01
N CYS A 27 -3.99 -13.12 3.17
CA CYS A 27 -4.18 -12.15 4.24
C CYS A 27 -3.38 -12.60 5.45
N GLY A 28 -2.72 -11.68 6.14
CA GLY A 28 -1.85 -12.04 7.25
C GLY A 28 -1.85 -11.07 8.41
N THR A 29 -1.54 -11.60 9.58
CA THR A 29 -1.16 -10.81 10.74
C THR A 29 -0.02 -11.49 11.51
N CYS A 30 0.97 -10.71 11.95
CA CYS A 30 2.04 -11.16 12.84
C CYS A 30 2.70 -9.95 13.52
N PRO A 31 3.02 -10.00 14.82
CA PRO A 31 2.81 -11.10 15.77
C PRO A 31 1.37 -11.26 16.22
N GLY A 32 0.48 -10.34 15.83
CA GLY A 32 -0.95 -10.46 16.02
C GLY A 32 -1.51 -11.77 15.50
N THR A 33 -2.60 -12.22 16.13
CA THR A 33 -3.26 -13.50 15.85
C THR A 33 -4.74 -13.32 15.50
N ALA A 34 -5.21 -12.08 15.37
CA ALA A 34 -6.61 -11.78 15.11
C ALA A 34 -6.84 -11.35 13.65
N ILE A 35 -7.56 -12.19 12.90
CA ILE A 35 -8.17 -11.83 11.61
C ILE A 35 -9.68 -11.98 11.79
N THR A 36 -10.42 -10.87 11.66
CA THR A 36 -11.88 -10.83 11.89
C THR A 36 -12.62 -10.31 10.67
N GLY A 37 -13.86 -10.78 10.46
CA GLY A 37 -14.67 -10.40 9.30
C GLY A 37 -14.35 -11.15 8.01
N PHE A 38 -13.68 -12.29 8.12
CA PHE A 38 -13.44 -13.26 7.04
C PHE A 38 -13.98 -14.62 7.48
N PRO A 39 -15.29 -14.93 7.32
CA PRO A 39 -16.31 -14.31 6.44
C PRO A 39 -17.03 -13.04 6.97
N PRO A 40 -17.76 -12.27 6.11
CA PRO A 40 -17.99 -12.51 4.67
C PRO A 40 -16.83 -12.05 3.78
N GLY A 41 -15.80 -11.42 4.34
CA GLY A 41 -14.56 -11.18 3.62
C GLY A 41 -13.93 -12.49 3.14
N LEU A 42 -13.18 -12.44 2.04
CA LEU A 42 -12.51 -13.59 1.46
C LEU A 42 -11.06 -13.27 1.09
N CYS A 43 -10.14 -14.17 1.46
CA CYS A 43 -8.77 -14.20 0.96
C CYS A 43 -8.64 -15.42 0.04
N THR A 44 -8.32 -15.21 -1.24
CA THR A 44 -8.42 -16.29 -2.24
C THR A 44 -7.32 -17.34 -2.14
N VAL A 45 -6.22 -17.05 -1.44
CA VAL A 45 -5.10 -17.98 -1.28
C VAL A 45 -5.08 -18.57 0.13
N SER A 46 -4.92 -17.73 1.15
CA SER A 46 -4.89 -18.18 2.54
C SER A 46 -5.09 -17.03 3.53
N THR A 47 -5.50 -17.39 4.74
CA THR A 47 -5.46 -16.52 5.93
C THR A 47 -4.40 -17.07 6.89
N SER A 48 -3.47 -16.24 7.35
CA SER A 48 -2.41 -16.65 8.27
C SER A 48 -2.31 -15.66 9.44
N ALA A 49 -2.69 -16.10 10.64
CA ALA A 49 -2.67 -15.28 11.84
C ALA A 49 -1.61 -15.81 12.82
N GLY A 50 -0.57 -15.02 13.10
CA GLY A 50 0.59 -15.42 13.91
C GLY A 50 1.44 -16.56 13.31
N GLY A 51 1.15 -17.01 12.09
CA GLY A 51 1.85 -18.13 11.46
C GLY A 51 3.16 -17.71 10.78
N THR A 52 4.05 -18.67 10.56
CA THR A 52 5.37 -18.45 9.93
C THR A 52 5.27 -17.72 8.58
N ALA A 53 4.26 -18.02 7.77
CA ALA A 53 4.05 -17.34 6.48
C ALA A 53 3.77 -15.84 6.65
N ALA A 54 2.87 -15.46 7.56
CA ALA A 54 2.58 -14.05 7.85
C ALA A 54 3.77 -13.34 8.49
N CYS A 55 4.49 -13.99 9.40
CA CYS A 55 5.66 -13.40 10.05
C CYS A 55 6.82 -13.15 9.08
N ASN A 56 7.10 -14.09 8.18
CA ASN A 56 8.10 -13.89 7.13
C ASN A 56 7.68 -12.78 6.15
N ALA A 57 6.38 -12.63 5.90
CA ALA A 57 5.84 -11.58 5.05
C ALA A 57 5.91 -10.20 5.72
N GLU A 58 5.58 -10.07 7.01
CA GLU A 58 5.77 -8.84 7.80
C GLU A 58 7.24 -8.43 7.84
N PHE A 59 8.16 -9.37 8.08
CA PHE A 59 9.59 -9.08 8.00
C PHE A 59 10.02 -8.57 6.61
N ALA A 60 9.44 -9.11 5.55
CA ALA A 60 9.67 -8.64 4.18
C ALA A 60 9.07 -7.25 3.92
N CYS A 61 7.97 -6.88 4.55
CA CYS A 61 7.45 -5.51 4.55
C CYS A 61 8.40 -4.55 5.26
N LEU A 62 8.85 -4.89 6.47
CA LEU A 62 9.79 -4.06 7.23
C LEU A 62 11.08 -3.83 6.45
N THR A 63 11.61 -4.89 5.84
CA THR A 63 12.78 -4.78 4.95
C THR A 63 12.50 -3.82 3.79
N ALA A 64 11.36 -3.96 3.09
CA ALA A 64 11.00 -3.09 1.98
C ALA A 64 10.82 -1.62 2.43
N TYR A 65 10.24 -1.39 3.60
CA TYR A 65 10.08 -0.07 4.21
C TYR A 65 11.43 0.58 4.47
N ASN A 66 12.35 -0.13 5.11
CA ASN A 66 13.71 0.37 5.40
C ASN A 66 14.52 0.62 4.13
N THR A 67 14.46 -0.28 3.14
CA THR A 67 15.10 -0.07 1.84
C THR A 67 14.54 1.16 1.13
N ALA A 68 13.22 1.35 1.13
CA ALA A 68 12.61 2.51 0.49
C ALA A 68 13.01 3.82 1.18
N LEU A 69 13.15 3.83 2.52
CA LEU A 69 13.67 4.98 3.26
C LEU A 69 15.15 5.26 2.98
N SER A 70 15.98 4.24 2.75
CA SER A 70 17.41 4.41 2.49
C SER A 70 17.74 4.88 1.07
N ASN A 71 16.81 4.72 0.11
CA ASN A 71 17.02 5.18 -1.28
C ASN A 71 17.23 6.71 -1.33
N PRO A 72 18.27 7.25 -1.98
CA PRO A 72 18.46 8.70 -2.09
C PRO A 72 17.25 9.38 -2.74
N SER A 73 16.85 10.53 -2.20
CA SER A 73 15.74 11.31 -2.77
C SER A 73 16.15 11.92 -4.11
N THR A 74 15.28 11.86 -5.11
CA THR A 74 15.53 12.42 -6.45
C THR A 74 14.77 13.73 -6.67
N SER A 75 13.68 13.97 -5.92
CA SER A 75 12.87 15.17 -6.06
C SER A 75 12.14 15.51 -4.76
N ALA A 76 12.13 16.79 -4.42
CA ALA A 76 11.24 17.34 -3.39
C ALA A 76 10.02 17.95 -4.08
N LEU A 77 8.83 17.39 -3.82
CA LEU A 77 7.60 17.93 -4.37
C LEU A 77 7.21 19.20 -3.62
N PRO A 78 6.77 20.27 -4.32
CA PRO A 78 6.49 21.57 -3.70
C PRO A 78 5.20 21.56 -2.87
N SER A 79 4.32 20.58 -3.10
CA SER A 79 3.04 20.43 -2.43
C SER A 79 2.90 19.03 -1.84
N PRO A 80 2.32 18.88 -0.63
CA PRO A 80 1.99 17.58 -0.06
C PRO A 80 0.70 16.97 -0.66
N ASN A 81 0.17 17.51 -1.76
CA ASN A 81 -0.95 16.89 -2.48
C ASN A 81 -0.47 16.27 -3.80
N LEU A 82 -0.72 14.97 -3.95
CA LEU A 82 -0.39 14.17 -5.14
C LEU A 82 -1.45 14.24 -6.24
N GLY A 83 -2.53 15.00 -6.03
CA GLY A 83 -3.60 15.19 -7.00
C GLY A 83 -3.21 16.04 -8.20
N GLY A 84 -3.56 15.59 -9.41
CA GLY A 84 -3.43 16.35 -10.65
C GLY A 84 -2.03 16.37 -11.26
N ILE A 85 -1.07 15.65 -10.65
CA ILE A 85 0.32 15.64 -11.12
C ILE A 85 0.66 14.34 -11.86
N THR A 86 1.62 14.45 -12.78
CA THR A 86 2.24 13.32 -13.46
C THR A 86 3.71 13.25 -13.05
N LEU A 87 4.15 12.08 -12.61
CA LEU A 87 5.51 11.88 -12.11
C LEU A 87 6.23 10.79 -12.93
N PRO A 88 7.50 10.98 -13.30
CA PRO A 88 8.36 9.91 -13.80
C PRO A 88 8.78 8.97 -12.65
N PRO A 89 9.51 7.88 -12.89
CA PRO A 89 10.11 7.11 -11.80
C PRO A 89 11.04 7.98 -10.97
N GLY A 90 11.04 7.81 -9.65
CA GLY A 90 11.82 8.61 -8.73
C GLY A 90 11.50 8.34 -7.26
N VAL A 91 12.25 9.03 -6.40
CA VAL A 91 12.12 9.01 -4.95
C VAL A 91 11.72 10.41 -4.49
N TYR A 92 10.48 10.54 -4.04
CA TYR A 92 9.79 11.80 -3.77
C TYR A 92 9.71 12.08 -2.27
N THR A 93 10.11 13.29 -1.88
CA THR A 93 9.90 13.85 -0.54
C THR A 93 8.93 15.03 -0.59
N PHE A 94 8.49 15.46 0.60
CA PHE A 94 7.51 16.53 0.77
C PHE A 94 7.98 17.54 1.83
N PRO A 95 7.42 18.77 1.87
CA PRO A 95 7.87 19.86 2.76
C PRO A 95 7.60 19.66 4.26
N THR A 96 7.52 18.42 4.77
CA THR A 96 7.10 18.01 6.12
C THR A 96 5.64 18.33 6.45
N SER A 97 4.74 17.41 6.10
CA SER A 97 3.30 17.48 6.40
C SER A 97 2.61 16.15 6.14
N ALA A 98 1.34 16.04 6.55
CA ALA A 98 0.45 15.01 6.06
C ALA A 98 0.35 15.09 4.53
N VAL A 99 0.54 13.97 3.85
CA VAL A 99 0.43 13.89 2.40
C VAL A 99 -0.96 13.45 2.02
N THR A 100 -1.56 14.16 1.08
CA THR A 100 -2.88 13.85 0.56
C THR A 100 -2.80 13.40 -0.89
N LEU A 101 -3.71 12.53 -1.29
CA LEU A 101 -4.02 12.25 -2.68
C LEU A 101 -5.47 12.70 -2.92
N SER A 102 -5.65 13.79 -3.66
CA SER A 102 -6.97 14.33 -4.00
C SER A 102 -7.16 14.35 -5.51
N GLY A 103 -7.95 13.43 -6.06
CA GLY A 103 -8.11 13.26 -7.50
C GLY A 103 -7.14 12.22 -8.06
N THR A 104 -6.48 12.51 -9.19
CA THR A 104 -5.64 11.52 -9.90
C THR A 104 -4.16 11.84 -9.78
N LEU A 105 -3.37 10.86 -9.33
CA LEU A 105 -1.91 10.83 -9.48
C LEU A 105 -1.57 9.95 -10.68
N THR A 106 -0.80 10.47 -11.63
CA THR A 106 -0.34 9.71 -12.80
C THR A 106 1.13 9.35 -12.66
N LEU A 107 1.45 8.06 -12.77
CA LEU A 107 2.80 7.52 -12.76
C LEU A 107 3.20 7.14 -14.17
N ASN A 108 4.20 7.83 -14.71
CA ASN A 108 4.60 7.73 -16.09
C ASN A 108 5.92 6.97 -16.24
N GLY A 109 5.86 5.77 -16.83
CA GLY A 109 7.03 4.90 -17.03
C GLY A 109 7.91 5.25 -18.22
N THR A 110 7.64 6.32 -18.99
CA THR A 110 8.37 6.62 -20.25
C THR A 110 9.88 6.60 -20.09
N ALA A 111 10.41 7.18 -19.01
CA ALA A 111 11.86 7.23 -18.78
C ALA A 111 12.45 5.86 -18.41
N ASN A 112 11.69 5.02 -17.71
CA ASN A 112 12.07 3.67 -17.34
C ASN A 112 10.82 2.89 -16.89
N PRO A 113 10.30 1.95 -17.69
CA PRO A 113 9.14 1.12 -17.32
C PRO A 113 9.37 0.27 -16.06
N ASN A 114 10.64 -0.06 -15.78
CA ASN A 114 11.09 -0.79 -14.60
C ASN A 114 11.50 0.15 -13.45
N GLY A 115 11.32 1.45 -13.62
CA GLY A 115 11.64 2.46 -12.62
C GLY A 115 10.68 2.41 -11.44
N GLN A 116 11.20 2.76 -10.25
CA GLN A 116 10.43 2.79 -9.01
C GLN A 116 9.83 4.17 -8.76
N PHE A 117 8.68 4.18 -8.09
CA PHE A 117 8.01 5.38 -7.60
C PHE A 117 7.93 5.26 -6.08
N ILE A 118 8.84 5.92 -5.37
CA ILE A 118 8.91 5.86 -3.91
C ILE A 118 8.46 7.19 -3.34
N PHE A 119 7.35 7.20 -2.61
CA PHE A 119 6.85 8.36 -1.88
C PHE A 119 7.25 8.23 -0.41
N LYS A 120 8.19 9.06 0.04
CA LYS A 120 8.63 9.11 1.44
C LYS A 120 7.77 10.10 2.21
N ILE A 121 6.81 9.57 2.96
CA ILE A 121 5.81 10.35 3.68
C ILE A 121 6.18 10.33 5.16
N THR A 122 6.70 11.45 5.66
CA THR A 122 7.24 11.56 7.04
C THR A 122 6.15 11.68 8.12
N SER A 123 4.89 11.81 7.72
CA SER A 123 3.70 11.87 8.59
C SER A 123 2.61 10.93 8.06
N THR A 124 1.34 11.33 8.15
CA THR A 124 0.19 10.55 7.65
C THR A 124 0.08 10.63 6.13
N PHE A 125 -0.54 9.60 5.55
CA PHE A 125 -1.01 9.61 4.17
C PHE A 125 -2.53 9.50 4.15
N ALA A 126 -3.22 10.30 3.36
CA ALA A 126 -4.66 10.19 3.17
C ALA A 126 -5.05 10.32 1.71
N SER A 127 -5.87 9.42 1.17
CA SER A 127 -6.56 9.67 -0.10
C SER A 127 -7.97 10.19 0.14
N ALA A 128 -8.37 11.24 -0.58
CA ALA A 128 -9.76 11.68 -0.63
C ALA A 128 -10.63 10.63 -1.34
N ALA A 129 -11.95 10.70 -1.17
CA ALA A 129 -12.86 9.81 -1.87
C ALA A 129 -12.68 9.89 -3.40
N ASN A 130 -12.84 8.75 -4.08
CA ASN A 130 -12.71 8.59 -5.53
C ASN A 130 -11.32 8.91 -6.11
N SER A 131 -10.29 8.98 -5.26
CA SER A 131 -8.94 9.27 -5.73
C SER A 131 -8.31 8.08 -6.45
N LYS A 132 -7.41 8.34 -7.40
CA LYS A 132 -6.85 7.32 -8.28
C LYS A 132 -5.34 7.46 -8.39
N VAL A 133 -4.65 6.33 -8.37
CA VAL A 133 -3.29 6.22 -8.91
C VAL A 133 -3.41 5.57 -10.27
N VAL A 134 -2.98 6.25 -11.33
CA VAL A 134 -3.00 5.77 -12.71
C VAL A 134 -1.56 5.52 -13.16
N ARG A 135 -1.35 4.47 -13.94
CA ARG A 135 -0.06 4.11 -14.51
C ARG A 135 -0.15 4.21 -16.01
N ILE A 136 0.80 4.90 -16.64
CA ILE A 136 0.91 5.04 -18.09
C ILE A 136 2.31 4.65 -18.55
N ASN A 137 2.46 4.40 -19.85
CA ASN A 137 3.74 4.18 -20.52
C ASN A 137 4.62 3.12 -19.84
N GLY A 138 4.01 1.99 -19.49
CA GLY A 138 4.73 0.84 -18.91
C GLY A 138 4.97 0.90 -17.39
N ALA A 139 4.53 1.94 -16.67
CA ALA A 139 4.66 1.99 -15.21
C ALA A 139 3.96 0.80 -14.52
N GLN A 140 4.62 0.24 -13.50
CA GLN A 140 4.21 -1.03 -12.88
C GLN A 140 3.85 -0.87 -11.42
N ALA A 141 2.68 -1.37 -10.99
CA ALA A 141 2.20 -1.21 -9.62
C ALA A 141 3.13 -1.85 -8.58
N CYS A 142 3.75 -2.97 -8.92
CA CYS A 142 4.75 -3.63 -8.08
C CYS A 142 5.98 -2.74 -7.77
N ASN A 143 6.24 -1.71 -8.58
CA ASN A 143 7.34 -0.74 -8.43
C ASN A 143 6.89 0.57 -7.76
N VAL A 144 5.66 0.64 -7.24
CA VAL A 144 5.14 1.81 -6.54
C VAL A 144 5.11 1.57 -5.04
N TYR A 145 5.65 2.51 -4.26
CA TYR A 145 5.80 2.42 -2.82
C TYR A 145 5.36 3.72 -2.15
N PHE A 146 4.31 3.65 -1.34
CA PHE A 146 3.94 4.70 -0.40
C PHE A 146 4.49 4.32 0.97
N VAL A 147 5.54 5.01 1.41
CA VAL A 147 6.25 4.71 2.66
C VAL A 147 5.82 5.74 3.69
N VAL A 148 4.95 5.33 4.61
CA VAL A 148 4.24 6.23 5.52
C VAL A 148 4.77 6.04 6.93
N ARG A 149 5.38 7.09 7.51
CA ARG A 149 6.02 7.02 8.83
C ARG A 149 5.04 7.00 10.00
N SER A 150 3.75 7.23 9.74
CA SER A 150 2.66 7.02 10.70
C SER A 150 1.58 6.13 10.09
N SER A 151 0.34 6.61 9.98
CA SER A 151 -0.81 5.85 9.49
C SER A 151 -1.24 6.31 8.10
N ALA A 152 -1.84 5.38 7.36
CA ALA A 152 -2.47 5.65 6.07
C ALA A 152 -4.00 5.52 6.15
N THR A 153 -4.72 6.48 5.56
CA THR A 153 -6.17 6.43 5.39
C THR A 153 -6.51 6.41 3.91
N ILE A 154 -7.20 5.38 3.45
CA ILE A 154 -7.60 5.24 2.06
C ILE A 154 -9.08 5.62 1.93
N GLY A 155 -9.37 6.68 1.18
CA GLY A 155 -10.70 7.22 0.98
C GLY A 155 -11.65 6.26 0.27
N GLN A 156 -12.95 6.52 0.42
CA GLN A 156 -14.01 5.71 -0.19
C GLN A 156 -13.82 5.62 -1.70
N ALA A 157 -14.01 4.43 -2.27
CA ALA A 157 -13.92 4.17 -3.71
C ALA A 157 -12.58 4.61 -4.35
N SER A 158 -11.53 4.84 -3.56
CA SER A 158 -10.20 5.15 -4.10
C SER A 158 -9.57 3.92 -4.75
N ALA A 159 -8.92 4.14 -5.89
CA ALA A 159 -8.22 3.10 -6.65
C ALA A 159 -6.70 3.31 -6.54
N MET A 160 -6.09 2.63 -5.59
CA MET A 160 -4.64 2.64 -5.37
C MET A 160 -3.94 1.66 -6.30
N GLN A 161 -2.70 1.97 -6.66
CA GLN A 161 -1.82 1.08 -7.41
C GLN A 161 -0.43 1.13 -6.78
N GLY A 162 -0.11 0.14 -5.97
CA GLY A 162 1.18 0.05 -5.30
C GLY A 162 1.15 -0.63 -3.94
N ASN A 163 2.32 -0.58 -3.31
CA ASN A 163 2.53 -1.06 -1.96
C ASN A 163 2.40 0.11 -0.98
N VAL A 164 1.49 0.00 -0.01
CA VAL A 164 1.35 0.99 1.08
C VAL A 164 1.97 0.39 2.32
N LEU A 165 3.11 0.93 2.73
CA LEU A 165 3.89 0.48 3.88
C LEU A 165 3.74 1.54 4.97
N ALA A 166 2.78 1.34 5.89
CA ALA A 166 2.53 2.26 6.98
C ALA A 166 3.22 1.76 8.25
N TYR A 167 3.90 2.66 8.95
CA TYR A 167 4.58 2.32 10.19
C TYR A 167 3.59 1.97 11.31
N ALA A 168 2.47 2.69 11.39
CA ALA A 168 1.41 2.43 12.37
C ALA A 168 0.28 1.62 11.72
N SER A 169 -0.87 2.24 11.43
CA SER A 169 -2.08 1.54 10.95
C SER A 169 -2.47 1.91 9.53
N ILE A 170 -3.30 1.07 8.89
CA ILE A 170 -3.97 1.38 7.62
C ILE A 170 -5.49 1.27 7.81
N SER A 171 -6.22 2.32 7.49
CA SER A 171 -7.69 2.33 7.50
C SER A 171 -8.21 2.58 6.10
N ALA A 172 -8.96 1.63 5.54
CA ALA A 172 -9.57 1.78 4.22
C ALA A 172 -11.09 1.94 4.35
N SER A 173 -11.59 3.03 3.79
CA SER A 173 -13.01 3.31 3.67
C SER A 173 -13.67 2.41 2.62
N ASN A 174 -15.00 2.44 2.61
CA ASN A 174 -15.84 1.57 1.78
C ASN A 174 -15.39 1.52 0.31
N ALA A 175 -15.32 0.30 -0.24
CA ALA A 175 -15.08 0.04 -1.66
C ALA A 175 -13.76 0.59 -2.25
N ALA A 176 -12.79 0.98 -1.41
CA ALA A 176 -11.43 1.22 -1.90
C ALA A 176 -10.80 -0.05 -2.49
N SER A 177 -9.89 0.12 -3.44
CA SER A 177 -9.21 -0.98 -4.12
C SER A 177 -7.70 -0.75 -4.23
N ASN A 178 -6.96 -1.84 -4.38
CA ASN A 178 -5.51 -1.78 -4.59
C ASN A 178 -5.00 -2.88 -5.52
N ARG A 179 -3.99 -2.55 -6.31
CA ARG A 179 -3.07 -3.53 -6.93
C ARG A 179 -1.70 -3.41 -6.27
N GLY A 180 -1.39 -4.33 -5.35
CA GLY A 180 -0.17 -4.36 -4.55
C GLY A 180 -0.48 -4.84 -3.13
N THR A 181 0.43 -4.56 -2.18
CA THR A 181 0.29 -4.98 -0.78
C THR A 181 0.06 -3.78 0.15
N TRP A 182 -0.92 -3.88 1.04
CA TRP A 182 -1.04 -2.96 2.19
C TRP A 182 -0.44 -3.61 3.43
N CYS A 183 0.49 -2.93 4.09
CA CYS A 183 1.23 -3.46 5.23
C CYS A 183 1.31 -2.43 6.36
N ALA A 184 0.79 -2.79 7.53
CA ALA A 184 0.82 -1.98 8.75
C ALA A 184 1.83 -2.57 9.74
N LEU A 185 3.00 -1.95 9.88
CA LEU A 185 4.17 -2.53 10.56
C LEU A 185 4.08 -2.56 12.10
N ASN A 186 3.22 -1.74 12.71
CA ASN A 186 3.02 -1.72 14.18
C ASN A 186 1.56 -1.59 14.58
N GLY A 187 0.63 -1.64 13.62
CA GLY A 187 -0.77 -1.35 13.84
C GLY A 187 -1.71 -2.32 13.15
N ALA A 188 -2.98 -1.94 13.17
CA ALA A 188 -4.05 -2.71 12.58
C ALA A 188 -4.28 -2.32 11.12
N VAL A 189 -4.91 -3.23 10.37
CA VAL A 189 -5.55 -2.89 9.10
C VAL A 189 -7.06 -3.07 9.21
N THR A 190 -7.82 -2.04 8.85
CA THR A 190 -9.28 -2.06 8.83
C THR A 190 -9.79 -1.89 7.40
N LEU A 191 -10.68 -2.78 6.97
CA LEU A 191 -11.22 -2.86 5.61
C LEU A 191 -12.76 -2.79 5.62
N ILE A 192 -13.36 -2.21 4.57
CA ILE A 192 -14.80 -2.12 4.36
C ILE A 192 -15.11 -2.39 2.87
N ASN A 193 -15.70 -3.54 2.55
CA ASN A 193 -16.03 -3.99 1.18
C ASN A 193 -14.89 -3.75 0.15
N ASN A 194 -13.63 -3.93 0.54
CA ASN A 194 -12.49 -3.55 -0.30
C ASN A 194 -12.13 -4.62 -1.32
N LYS A 195 -11.48 -4.22 -2.42
CA LYS A 195 -10.94 -5.15 -3.42
C LYS A 195 -9.43 -5.00 -3.53
N LEU A 196 -8.70 -5.95 -2.96
CA LEU A 196 -7.23 -5.94 -2.95
C LEU A 196 -6.71 -7.05 -3.85
N THR A 197 -5.68 -6.75 -4.65
CA THR A 197 -5.04 -7.73 -5.52
C THR A 197 -3.54 -7.67 -5.31
N ALA A 198 -2.97 -8.71 -4.69
CA ALA A 198 -1.54 -8.85 -4.52
C ALA A 198 -0.83 -8.80 -5.88
N GLN A 199 0.40 -8.28 -5.92
CA GLN A 199 1.19 -8.19 -7.15
C GLN A 199 2.49 -8.98 -6.97
N THR A 200 2.45 -10.26 -7.34
CA THR A 200 3.56 -11.21 -7.13
C THR A 200 4.72 -11.01 -8.12
N THR A 201 4.44 -10.39 -9.26
CA THR A 201 5.41 -10.16 -10.33
C THR A 201 5.28 -8.74 -10.87
N CYS A 202 6.44 -8.20 -11.27
CA CYS A 202 6.54 -7.11 -12.21
C CYS A 202 6.59 -7.71 -13.61
N SER A 203 5.99 -7.06 -14.60
CA SER A 203 6.21 -7.43 -16.00
C SER A 203 7.66 -7.08 -16.32
N THR A 204 8.46 -8.03 -16.76
CA THR A 204 9.85 -7.75 -17.17
C THR A 204 9.90 -7.01 -18.48
#